data_AF-I1IPW6-F1
#
_entry.id   AF-I1IPW6-F1
#
_cell.length_a   1.000
_cell.length_b   1.000
_cell.length_c   1.000
_cell.angle_alpha   90.00
_cell.angle_beta   90.00
_cell.angle_gamma   90.00
#
_symmetry.space_group_name_H-M   'P 1'
#
loop_
_entity.id
_entity.type
_entity.pdbx_description
1 polymer ?
#
loop_
_entity_poly.entity_id
_entity_poly.type
_entity_poly.pdbx_seq_one_letter_code
_entity_poly.pdbx_strand_id
1 'polypeptide(L)'
;MAQRRRSDALPCLWLLLLLLSLVLTTGLPRGGAVGLMKLPFSPGDVLPILPRQVAWPVMNTLHSAVDLLPSFVAAVAPGDLSPAAWNGSCFAVNEAALELTPGDRNGTDIGGAVLRLKTASAQSWTCMDLYVFATPYRITWDYYFAAREHTLEISSWEEAAELEYVKQHGISVFLMPSGMLGTLLSLIDVLPLFSNTGWGQYSNLAFLEKHMGATFEKRSQPWVANIRKEDIQSGDFLALSKIRGRWGGFETLEKWVTGAFAGHTAVCLKDEKGDLWVAESGFENEKGEEVIAIVPWDEWWEMALKDGSNPQIALLPLHPDIRSTFNESAAWEFARSMVGKPYGYHNMIFSWIDTIGDNYPPPLDANLVMAVMSMWTRLQPLYAANMWNEALNKRLGTEGLDLHGIIVETERRGMSFDQLLTIPEQDEWVYSDGKSTTCVSFILAMYKEAGVFAPFTESIQVTEFTIRDAYMLKIFQNDQARLPSWCQTEADKPTFCQILGEYKMELPEYNTIEPYAKMNENCPSLPPTYKRPSRC
;
A
#
# COMPACT_ATOMS: atom_id res chain seq x y z
N MET A 1 64.19 31.34 25.85
CA MET A 1 63.16 32.25 26.40
C MET A 1 61.82 31.54 26.40
N ALA A 2 61.24 31.35 27.60
CA ALA A 2 59.82 31.18 27.93
C ALA A 2 58.92 30.16 27.17
N GLN A 3 58.96 28.92 27.64
CA GLN A 3 57.85 28.15 28.24
C GLN A 3 56.40 28.70 28.17
N ARG A 4 55.46 27.89 27.66
CA ARG A 4 54.11 27.70 28.27
C ARG A 4 53.47 26.37 27.85
N ARG A 5 53.30 25.50 28.84
CA ARG A 5 52.50 24.26 28.82
C ARG A 5 51.01 24.61 28.66
N ARG A 6 50.27 23.89 27.81
CA ARG A 6 48.81 23.75 27.89
C ARG A 6 48.46 22.26 27.97
N SER A 7 47.38 22.00 28.70
CA SER A 7 47.03 20.78 29.41
C SER A 7 46.27 19.74 28.58
N ASP A 8 46.81 18.52 28.48
CA ASP A 8 46.17 17.33 27.89
C ASP A 8 45.22 16.58 28.86
N ALA A 9 44.51 17.28 29.74
CA ALA A 9 43.73 16.65 30.82
C ALA A 9 42.20 16.60 30.58
N LEU A 10 41.65 17.25 29.55
CA LEU A 10 40.20 17.29 29.33
C LEU A 10 39.57 16.02 28.72
N PRO A 11 40.20 15.27 27.77
CA PRO A 11 39.51 14.15 27.14
C PRO A 11 39.43 12.89 28.02
N CYS A 12 40.34 12.73 28.99
CA CYS A 12 40.30 11.61 29.94
C CYS A 12 39.17 11.73 30.97
N LEU A 13 38.76 12.94 31.35
CA LEU A 13 37.72 13.14 32.35
C LEU A 13 36.33 12.76 31.82
N TRP A 14 36.06 13.05 30.54
CA TRP A 14 34.80 12.70 29.85
C TRP A 14 34.67 11.20 29.60
N LEU A 15 35.75 10.53 29.22
CA LEU A 15 35.79 9.06 29.08
C LEU A 15 35.61 8.35 30.42
N LEU A 16 36.21 8.88 31.51
CA LEU A 16 35.98 8.35 32.85
C LEU A 16 34.53 8.52 33.31
N LEU A 17 33.90 9.66 33.04
CA LEU A 17 32.49 9.90 33.38
C LEU A 17 31.52 8.99 32.61
N LEU A 18 31.81 8.71 31.34
CA LEU A 18 31.06 7.76 30.50
C LEU A 18 31.23 6.30 30.93
N LEU A 19 32.42 5.91 31.39
CA LEU A 19 32.67 4.57 31.92
C LEU A 19 32.04 4.39 33.31
N LEU A 20 32.05 5.43 34.15
CA LEU A 20 31.40 5.43 35.46
C LEU A 20 29.87 5.33 35.34
N SER A 21 29.25 5.99 34.35
CA SER A 21 27.80 5.86 34.11
C SER A 21 27.41 4.46 33.60
N LEU A 22 28.26 3.79 32.81
CA LEU A 22 28.05 2.41 32.34
C LEU A 22 28.21 1.36 33.46
N VAL A 23 29.08 1.61 34.44
CA VAL A 23 29.27 0.70 35.59
C VAL A 23 28.15 0.86 36.62
N LEU A 24 27.58 2.06 36.77
CA LEU A 24 26.44 2.32 37.65
C LEU A 24 25.13 1.68 37.15
N THR A 25 24.99 1.38 35.86
CA THR A 25 23.79 0.71 35.30
C THR A 25 23.82 -0.81 35.38
N THR A 26 24.98 -1.43 35.65
CA THR A 26 25.15 -2.90 35.66
C THR A 26 25.19 -3.51 37.08
N GLY A 27 25.16 -2.68 38.13
CA GLY A 27 25.44 -3.11 39.52
C GLY A 27 24.28 -3.12 40.53
N LEU A 28 23.02 -2.84 40.16
CA LEU A 28 21.91 -2.80 41.14
C LEU A 28 21.04 -4.06 41.09
N PRO A 29 20.80 -4.75 42.22
CA PRO A 29 19.94 -5.91 42.26
C PRO A 29 18.46 -5.51 42.09
N ARG A 30 17.71 -6.33 41.35
CA ARG A 30 16.26 -6.23 41.16
C ARG A 30 15.54 -6.25 42.52
N GLY A 31 15.04 -5.10 42.96
CA GLY A 31 14.11 -5.01 44.08
C GLY A 31 14.20 -3.69 44.83
N GLY A 32 13.37 -2.71 44.44
CA GLY A 32 13.19 -1.47 45.19
C GLY A 32 12.59 -0.37 44.35
N ALA A 33 11.36 0.02 44.65
CA ALA A 33 10.66 1.14 44.03
C ALA A 33 11.42 2.45 44.30
N VAL A 34 12.01 3.03 43.25
CA VAL A 34 12.54 4.40 43.23
C VAL A 34 12.01 5.03 41.94
N GLY A 35 11.32 6.16 42.07
CA GLY A 35 10.70 6.87 40.94
C GLY A 35 11.68 7.07 39.80
N LEU A 36 11.29 6.65 38.59
CA LEU A 36 12.05 6.87 37.37
C LEU A 36 12.31 8.39 37.24
N MET A 37 13.56 8.81 37.47
CA MET A 37 14.04 10.06 36.92
C MET A 37 13.84 9.97 35.40
N LYS A 38 12.99 10.84 34.84
CA LYS A 38 12.84 10.97 33.38
C LYS A 38 14.22 11.20 32.80
N LEU A 39 14.68 10.29 31.95
CA LEU A 39 15.97 10.45 31.26
C LEU A 39 15.91 11.75 30.43
N PRO A 40 17.02 12.50 30.33
CA PRO A 40 17.04 13.73 29.54
C PRO A 40 16.79 13.46 28.04
N PHE A 41 17.01 12.23 27.59
CA PHE A 41 16.80 11.79 26.21
C PHE A 41 16.19 10.38 26.21
N SER A 42 15.29 10.10 25.27
CA SER A 42 14.94 8.72 24.93
C SER A 42 16.13 8.07 24.21
N PRO A 43 16.36 6.74 24.32
CA PRO A 43 17.33 6.05 23.48
C PRO A 43 17.18 6.35 21.98
N GLY A 44 15.94 6.56 21.51
CA GLY A 44 15.63 6.99 20.13
C GLY A 44 16.18 8.36 19.75
N ASP A 45 16.21 9.30 20.69
CA ASP A 45 16.61 10.70 20.46
C ASP A 45 18.13 10.88 20.28
N VAL A 46 18.92 9.93 20.81
CA VAL A 46 20.39 9.98 20.77
C VAL A 46 20.96 9.22 19.57
N LEU A 47 20.21 8.26 19.03
CA LEU A 47 20.63 7.42 17.90
C LEU A 47 21.13 8.23 16.68
N PRO A 48 20.48 9.31 16.24
CA PRO A 48 20.92 10.09 15.08
C PRO A 48 22.26 10.82 15.29
N ILE A 49 22.67 11.02 16.55
CA ILE A 49 23.89 11.74 16.93
C ILE A 49 25.08 10.76 17.09
N LEU A 50 24.79 9.47 17.25
CA LEU A 50 25.81 8.44 17.39
C LEU A 50 26.50 8.16 16.04
N PRO A 51 27.77 7.69 16.05
CA PRO A 51 28.46 7.29 14.83
C PRO A 51 27.62 6.28 14.04
N ARG A 52 27.52 6.47 12.71
CA ARG A 52 26.69 5.63 11.81
C ARG A 52 26.89 4.12 12.04
N GLN A 53 28.09 3.68 12.37
CA GLN A 53 28.40 2.26 12.63
C GLN A 53 27.66 1.67 13.83
N VAL A 54 27.25 2.51 14.80
CA VAL A 54 26.52 2.13 16.02
C VAL A 54 25.04 2.44 15.90
N ALA A 55 24.70 3.58 15.29
CA ALA A 55 23.33 4.06 15.15
C ALA A 55 22.53 3.32 14.07
N TRP A 56 23.15 3.07 12.92
CA TRP A 56 22.46 2.57 11.71
C TRP A 56 21.81 1.19 11.88
N PRO A 57 22.45 0.19 12.54
CA PRO A 57 21.82 -1.10 12.77
C PRO A 57 20.59 -1.01 13.68
N VAL A 58 20.62 -0.11 14.67
CA VAL A 58 19.53 0.09 15.64
C VAL A 58 18.42 0.96 15.05
N MET A 59 18.76 1.97 14.26
CA MET A 59 17.80 2.81 13.52
C MET A 59 17.01 2.00 12.48
N ASN A 60 17.68 1.13 11.72
CA ASN A 60 17.00 0.25 10.75
C ASN A 60 16.02 -0.75 11.40
N THR A 61 16.25 -1.09 12.68
CA THR A 61 15.31 -1.93 13.44
C THR A 61 14.18 -1.15 14.10
N LEU A 62 14.37 0.15 14.38
CA LEU A 62 13.40 0.98 15.09
C LEU A 62 12.44 1.73 14.17
N HIS A 63 12.80 1.95 12.90
CA HIS A 63 11.97 2.69 11.96
C HIS A 63 11.68 1.90 10.68
N SER A 64 10.50 2.11 10.11
CA SER A 64 10.08 1.58 8.81
C SER A 64 9.53 2.70 7.92
N ALA A 65 9.56 2.48 6.61
CA ALA A 65 8.78 3.22 5.61
C ALA A 65 7.28 3.35 5.99
N VAL A 66 6.74 2.38 6.72
CA VAL A 66 5.38 2.37 7.24
C VAL A 66 5.14 3.44 8.32
N ASP A 67 6.20 3.86 9.01
CA ASP A 67 6.12 4.91 10.04
C ASP A 67 5.98 6.33 9.45
N LEU A 68 6.00 6.45 8.12
CA LEU A 68 5.63 7.67 7.41
C LEU A 68 4.11 7.92 7.44
N LEU A 69 3.31 6.91 7.78
CA LEU A 69 1.86 7.00 7.72
C LEU A 69 1.29 7.55 9.04
N PRO A 70 0.43 8.59 9.00
CA PRO A 70 -0.26 9.09 10.19
C PRO A 70 -1.21 8.03 10.75
N SER A 71 -1.35 7.93 12.07
CA SER A 71 -2.38 7.10 12.71
C SER A 71 -3.53 7.98 13.19
N PHE A 72 -4.79 7.60 12.90
CA PHE A 72 -5.94 8.32 13.46
C PHE A 72 -5.96 8.18 14.99
N VAL A 73 -6.11 9.29 15.70
CA VAL A 73 -6.14 9.28 17.18
C VAL A 73 -7.42 9.86 17.78
N ALA A 74 -8.10 10.77 17.08
CA ALA A 74 -9.33 11.37 17.56
C ALA A 74 -10.07 12.13 16.44
N ALA A 75 -11.38 12.28 16.58
CA ALA A 75 -12.15 13.33 15.91
C ALA A 75 -12.57 14.36 16.96
N VAL A 76 -12.29 15.66 16.72
CA VAL A 76 -12.57 16.73 17.69
C VAL A 76 -13.73 17.58 17.19
N ALA A 77 -14.91 17.37 17.76
CA ALA A 77 -16.13 18.10 17.41
C ALA A 77 -16.38 19.30 18.34
N PRO A 78 -17.04 20.36 17.86
CA PRO A 78 -17.37 21.51 18.68
C PRO A 78 -18.58 21.21 19.60
N GLY A 79 -18.51 21.66 20.85
CA GLY A 79 -19.62 21.53 21.79
C GLY A 79 -19.69 20.23 22.59
N ASP A 80 -18.71 19.34 22.43
CA ASP A 80 -18.58 18.15 23.27
C ASP A 80 -18.31 18.51 24.74
N LEU A 81 -18.99 17.82 25.65
CA LEU A 81 -18.90 18.05 27.10
C LEU A 81 -17.53 17.67 27.68
N SER A 82 -16.80 16.78 27.01
CA SER A 82 -15.47 16.31 27.38
C SER A 82 -14.51 16.48 26.21
N PRO A 83 -13.29 17.01 26.43
CA PRO A 83 -12.25 17.04 25.41
C PRO A 83 -11.96 15.65 24.86
N ALA A 84 -11.72 15.54 23.55
CA ALA A 84 -11.23 14.32 22.94
C ALA A 84 -9.84 14.01 23.50
N ALA A 85 -9.57 12.77 23.91
CA ALA A 85 -8.32 12.42 24.58
C ALA A 85 -7.67 11.17 23.97
N TRP A 86 -6.34 11.18 23.89
CA TRP A 86 -5.55 10.07 23.36
C TRP A 86 -4.15 10.03 23.97
N ASN A 87 -3.45 8.92 23.75
CA ASN A 87 -2.05 8.78 24.09
C ASN A 87 -1.20 9.07 22.85
N GLY A 88 -0.23 9.98 22.98
CA GLY A 88 0.73 10.30 21.94
C GLY A 88 2.01 9.47 22.04
N SER A 89 2.84 9.53 21.01
CA SER A 89 4.14 8.87 20.99
C SER A 89 5.12 9.58 21.91
N CYS A 90 5.10 10.92 21.95
CA CYS A 90 5.86 11.72 22.90
C CYS A 90 5.09 12.01 24.21
N PHE A 91 3.83 12.46 24.11
CA PHE A 91 3.05 12.89 25.27
C PHE A 91 2.05 11.81 25.67
N ALA A 92 2.18 11.27 26.89
CA ALA A 92 1.35 10.15 27.32
C ALA A 92 -0.13 10.52 27.56
N VAL A 93 -0.46 11.81 27.68
CA VAL A 93 -1.83 12.27 27.88
C VAL A 93 -2.05 13.52 27.04
N ASN A 94 -2.94 13.43 26.05
CA ASN A 94 -3.33 14.56 25.21
C ASN A 94 -4.84 14.75 25.28
N GLU A 95 -5.27 16.01 25.27
CA GLU A 95 -6.66 16.42 25.28
C GLU A 95 -6.86 17.52 24.24
N ALA A 96 -7.91 17.46 23.43
CA ALA A 96 -8.25 18.50 22.47
C ALA A 96 -9.71 18.92 22.55
N ALA A 97 -9.95 20.21 22.37
CA ALA A 97 -11.27 20.81 22.28
C ALA A 97 -11.31 21.82 21.13
N LEU A 98 -12.45 21.87 20.43
CA LEU A 98 -12.66 22.77 19.31
C LEU A 98 -13.67 23.87 19.66
N GLU A 99 -13.28 25.12 19.48
CA GLU A 99 -14.15 26.27 19.64
C GLU A 99 -14.37 26.94 18.28
N LEU A 100 -15.62 27.14 17.86
CA LEU A 100 -15.93 27.81 16.61
C LEU A 100 -15.79 29.33 16.77
N THR A 101 -15.13 29.97 15.81
CA THR A 101 -15.01 31.43 15.73
C THR A 101 -16.09 31.96 14.81
N PRO A 102 -16.96 32.89 15.26
CA PRO A 102 -18.05 33.41 14.43
C PRO A 102 -17.51 34.25 13.27
N GLY A 103 -18.15 34.13 12.10
CA GLY A 103 -17.87 34.97 10.94
C GLY A 103 -18.52 36.35 10.99
N ASP A 104 -18.18 37.20 10.02
CA ASP A 104 -18.71 38.56 9.93
C ASP A 104 -20.19 38.58 9.57
N ARG A 105 -20.94 39.50 10.23
CA ARG A 105 -22.37 39.72 9.98
C ARG A 105 -22.71 40.16 8.55
N ASN A 106 -21.72 40.57 7.75
CA ASN A 106 -21.88 41.01 6.37
C ASN A 106 -21.84 39.85 5.34
N GLY A 107 -21.62 38.60 5.77
CA GLY A 107 -21.75 37.41 4.93
C GLY A 107 -20.56 37.07 4.02
N THR A 108 -19.45 37.79 4.13
CA THR A 108 -18.21 37.52 3.37
C THR A 108 -17.23 36.61 4.09
N ASP A 109 -17.29 36.56 5.43
CA ASP A 109 -16.49 35.66 6.26
C ASP A 109 -17.42 34.65 6.93
N ILE A 110 -17.18 33.37 6.67
CA ILE A 110 -17.97 32.26 7.20
C ILE A 110 -17.47 31.79 8.58
N GLY A 111 -16.51 32.51 9.17
CA GLY A 111 -15.92 32.21 10.47
C GLY A 111 -14.86 31.12 10.37
N GLY A 112 -14.35 30.70 11.52
CA GLY A 112 -13.24 29.75 11.62
C GLY A 112 -13.36 28.88 12.87
N ALA A 113 -12.22 28.41 13.37
CA ALA A 113 -12.17 27.71 14.65
C ALA A 113 -10.81 27.83 15.33
N VAL A 114 -10.82 27.60 16.63
CA VAL A 114 -9.65 27.51 17.48
C VAL A 114 -9.64 26.12 18.09
N LEU A 115 -8.70 25.28 17.65
CA LEU A 115 -8.45 23.98 18.25
C LEU A 115 -7.44 24.16 19.39
N ARG A 116 -7.87 23.92 20.62
CA ARG A 116 -6.99 23.89 21.79
C ARG A 116 -6.51 22.47 22.02
N LEU A 117 -5.20 22.27 21.94
CA LEU A 117 -4.55 20.99 22.19
C LEU A 117 -3.69 21.09 23.44
N LYS A 118 -4.03 20.31 24.46
CA LYS A 118 -3.27 20.20 25.70
C LYS A 118 -2.48 18.91 25.70
N THR A 119 -1.16 19.06 25.78
CA THR A 119 -0.21 17.94 25.82
C THR A 119 0.37 17.83 27.23
N ALA A 120 0.45 16.62 27.77
CA ALA A 120 0.93 16.38 29.13
C ALA A 120 1.79 15.11 29.23
N SER A 121 2.50 15.00 30.35
CA SER A 121 3.28 13.80 30.67
C SER A 121 4.33 13.44 29.60
N ALA A 122 5.13 14.43 29.17
CA ALA A 122 6.22 14.22 28.21
C ALA A 122 7.17 13.09 28.63
N GLN A 123 7.49 12.20 27.69
CA GLN A 123 8.34 11.03 27.95
C GLN A 123 9.85 11.38 27.97
N SER A 124 10.29 12.38 27.20
CA SER A 124 11.68 12.89 27.19
C SER A 124 11.73 14.42 27.15
N TRP A 125 12.91 15.04 27.19
CA TRP A 125 13.06 16.50 27.06
C TRP A 125 13.15 16.98 25.62
N THR A 126 13.53 16.09 24.69
CA THR A 126 13.62 16.32 23.23
C THR A 126 12.36 15.92 22.49
N CYS A 127 11.30 15.73 23.25
CA CYS A 127 10.09 15.03 22.88
C CYS A 127 9.24 15.91 21.95
N MET A 128 8.84 15.36 20.80
CA MET A 128 8.12 16.10 19.76
C MET A 128 7.14 15.20 19.01
N ASP A 129 5.86 15.55 19.08
CA ASP A 129 4.81 14.93 18.26
C ASP A 129 4.53 15.80 17.02
N LEU A 130 4.27 15.15 15.90
CA LEU A 130 3.80 15.79 14.67
C LEU A 130 2.36 15.30 14.43
N TYR A 131 1.43 16.24 14.29
CA TYR A 131 0.03 15.96 14.05
C TYR A 131 -0.39 16.45 12.66
N VAL A 132 -1.28 15.70 12.04
CA VAL A 132 -2.02 16.10 10.84
C VAL A 132 -3.48 16.27 11.23
N PHE A 133 -4.06 17.41 10.88
CA PHE A 133 -5.45 17.74 11.12
C PHE A 133 -6.16 17.80 9.78
N ALA A 134 -7.20 16.99 9.60
CA ALA A 134 -7.88 16.86 8.33
C ALA A 134 -9.39 17.01 8.46
N THR A 135 -9.97 17.63 7.44
CA THR A 135 -11.39 17.55 7.07
C THR A 135 -11.43 17.09 5.60
N PRO A 136 -12.60 16.74 5.05
CA PRO A 136 -12.73 16.52 3.60
C PRO A 136 -12.35 17.72 2.73
N TYR A 137 -12.17 18.91 3.33
CA TYR A 137 -11.88 20.17 2.64
C TYR A 137 -10.43 20.61 2.79
N ARG A 138 -9.81 20.37 3.96
CA ARG A 138 -8.45 20.82 4.25
C ARG A 138 -7.60 19.76 4.94
N ILE A 139 -6.29 19.86 4.72
CA ILE A 139 -5.27 19.23 5.55
C ILE A 139 -4.30 20.30 6.03
N THR A 140 -4.03 20.31 7.33
CA THR A 140 -2.96 21.10 7.94
C THR A 140 -2.15 20.21 8.87
N TRP A 141 -0.94 20.62 9.21
CA TRP A 141 -0.10 19.91 10.16
C TRP A 141 0.49 20.89 11.16
N ASP A 142 0.80 20.39 12.34
CA ASP A 142 1.51 21.16 13.36
C ASP A 142 2.33 20.22 14.26
N TYR A 143 3.34 20.78 14.93
CA TYR A 143 4.24 20.03 15.79
C TYR A 143 4.27 20.60 17.21
N TYR A 144 4.33 19.72 18.20
CA TYR A 144 4.32 20.11 19.60
C TYR A 144 5.51 19.50 20.32
N PHE A 145 6.31 20.35 20.96
CA PHE A 145 7.57 19.97 21.62
C PHE A 145 7.59 20.26 23.14
N ALA A 146 6.47 20.76 23.69
CA ALA A 146 6.37 21.11 25.10
C ALA A 146 5.04 20.63 25.68
N ALA A 147 5.06 20.05 26.88
CA ALA A 147 3.87 19.66 27.62
C ALA A 147 3.14 20.89 28.17
N ARG A 148 2.27 21.46 27.35
CA ARG A 148 1.44 22.63 27.66
C ARG A 148 0.19 22.64 26.80
N GLU A 149 -0.62 23.66 27.00
CA GLU A 149 -1.70 24.01 26.09
C GLU A 149 -1.14 24.75 24.87
N HIS A 150 -1.59 24.32 23.69
CA HIS A 150 -1.27 24.87 22.38
C HIS A 150 -2.56 25.17 21.64
N THR A 151 -2.43 25.99 20.59
CA THR A 151 -3.57 26.48 19.86
C THR A 151 -3.29 26.41 18.37
N LEU A 152 -4.16 25.73 17.62
CA LEU A 152 -4.18 25.74 16.17
C LEU A 152 -5.38 26.58 15.72
N GLU A 153 -5.11 27.67 15.01
CA GLU A 153 -6.13 28.58 14.53
C GLU A 153 -6.48 28.30 13.06
N ILE A 154 -7.75 28.06 12.82
CA ILE A 154 -8.39 28.08 11.51
C ILE A 154 -9.03 29.45 11.37
N SER A 155 -8.38 30.34 10.62
CA SER A 155 -8.81 31.74 10.49
C SER A 155 -10.12 31.88 9.71
N SER A 156 -10.30 31.10 8.65
CA SER A 156 -11.59 30.99 7.95
C SER A 156 -11.85 29.57 7.44
N TRP A 157 -13.11 29.15 7.42
CA TRP A 157 -13.55 27.98 6.68
C TRP A 157 -13.36 28.20 5.18
N GLU A 158 -13.10 27.13 4.43
CA GLU A 158 -12.95 27.26 2.98
C GLU A 158 -14.32 27.48 2.34
N GLU A 159 -15.34 26.75 2.82
CA GLU A 159 -16.71 26.79 2.35
C GLU A 159 -17.69 26.56 3.50
N ALA A 160 -18.95 27.00 3.35
CA ALA A 160 -19.97 26.82 4.38
C ALA A 160 -20.25 25.33 4.70
N ALA A 161 -20.00 24.46 3.73
CA ALA A 161 -20.16 23.02 3.89
C ALA A 161 -19.09 22.42 4.83
N GLU A 162 -17.88 22.97 4.86
CA GLU A 162 -16.84 22.56 5.80
C GLU A 162 -17.23 22.84 7.25
N LEU A 163 -17.78 24.02 7.52
CA LEU A 163 -18.30 24.37 8.84
C LEU A 163 -19.39 23.39 9.29
N GLU A 164 -20.29 23.02 8.38
CA GLU A 164 -21.37 22.08 8.69
C GLU A 164 -20.84 20.68 8.95
N TYR A 165 -19.88 20.22 8.14
CA TYR A 165 -19.19 18.95 8.36
C TYR A 165 -18.51 18.91 9.73
N VAL A 166 -17.74 19.94 10.08
CA VAL A 166 -17.00 20.01 11.36
C VAL A 166 -17.95 20.03 12.55
N LYS A 167 -19.13 20.63 12.44
CA LYS A 167 -20.14 20.56 13.52
C LYS A 167 -20.65 19.15 13.77
N GLN A 168 -20.75 18.34 12.73
CA GLN A 168 -21.35 17.01 12.79
C GLN A 168 -20.31 15.93 13.10
N HIS A 169 -19.11 16.05 12.53
CA HIS A 169 -18.08 15.01 12.56
C HIS A 169 -16.79 15.44 13.27
N GLY A 170 -16.58 16.74 13.45
CA GLY A 170 -15.35 17.29 14.00
C GLY A 170 -14.19 17.32 13.01
N ILE A 171 -13.01 17.64 13.53
CA ILE A 171 -11.74 17.60 12.80
C ILE A 171 -11.02 16.29 13.13
N SER A 172 -10.67 15.52 12.11
CA SER A 172 -9.89 14.29 12.27
C SER A 172 -8.44 14.64 12.60
N VAL A 173 -7.95 14.07 13.69
CA VAL A 173 -6.60 14.26 14.20
C VAL A 173 -5.82 12.97 13.98
N PHE A 174 -4.70 13.09 13.28
CA PHE A 174 -3.77 12.01 13.06
C PHE A 174 -2.43 12.33 13.71
N LEU A 175 -1.82 11.34 14.33
CA LEU A 175 -0.50 11.44 14.94
C LEU A 175 0.52 10.69 14.07
N MET A 176 1.66 11.30 13.83
CA MET A 176 2.82 10.61 13.26
C MET A 176 3.52 9.80 14.36
N PRO A 177 3.43 8.46 14.35
CA PRO A 177 3.88 7.65 15.50
C PRO A 177 5.37 7.82 15.81
N SER A 178 6.17 8.05 14.77
CA SER A 178 7.62 8.21 14.87
C SER A 178 8.10 9.65 15.14
N GLY A 179 7.17 10.62 15.26
CA GLY A 179 7.49 12.05 15.42
C GLY A 179 8.27 12.63 14.23
N MET A 180 8.54 13.95 14.22
CA MET A 180 9.12 14.60 13.02
C MET A 180 10.51 14.07 12.62
N LEU A 181 11.37 13.68 13.57
CA LEU A 181 12.69 13.12 13.23
C LEU A 181 12.58 11.71 12.66
N GLY A 182 11.71 10.88 13.23
CA GLY A 182 11.44 9.55 12.69
C GLY A 182 10.73 9.62 11.34
N THR A 183 9.78 10.55 11.13
CA THR A 183 9.18 10.81 9.82
C THR A 183 10.21 11.23 8.76
N LEU A 184 11.16 12.11 9.11
CA LEU A 184 12.24 12.50 8.20
C LEU A 184 13.18 11.33 7.87
N LEU A 185 13.42 10.43 8.83
CA LEU A 185 14.20 9.21 8.62
C LEU A 185 13.42 8.17 7.80
N SER A 186 12.11 8.01 8.01
CA SER A 186 11.25 7.13 7.20
C SER A 186 11.14 7.57 5.74
N LEU A 187 11.25 8.87 5.45
CA LEU A 187 11.40 9.35 4.07
C LEU A 187 12.69 8.80 3.41
N ILE A 188 13.76 8.58 4.18
CA ILE A 188 15.00 7.95 3.70
C ILE A 188 14.78 6.47 3.40
N ASP A 189 13.74 5.83 3.95
CA ASP A 189 13.41 4.42 3.68
C ASP A 189 12.41 4.25 2.51
N VAL A 190 11.55 5.24 2.25
CA VAL A 190 10.54 5.20 1.14
C VAL A 190 11.11 5.69 -0.19
N LEU A 191 11.80 6.82 -0.21
CA LEU A 191 12.42 7.37 -1.45
C LEU A 191 13.35 6.40 -2.20
N PRO A 192 14.13 5.52 -1.54
CA PRO A 192 14.94 4.52 -2.22
C PRO A 192 14.12 3.51 -3.01
N LEU A 193 12.90 3.16 -2.59
CA LEU A 193 12.09 2.11 -3.21
C LEU A 193 11.87 2.39 -4.71
N PHE A 194 11.75 3.65 -5.08
CA PHE A 194 11.54 4.10 -6.46
C PHE A 194 12.85 4.32 -7.24
N SER A 195 14.01 4.15 -6.61
CA SER A 195 15.32 4.34 -7.23
C SER A 195 15.68 3.17 -8.15
N ASN A 196 16.12 3.46 -9.38
CA ASN A 196 16.62 2.44 -10.29
C ASN A 196 18.11 2.13 -10.05
N THR A 197 18.43 1.72 -8.83
CA THR A 197 19.80 1.42 -8.39
C THR A 197 19.84 0.11 -7.60
N GLY A 198 21.04 -0.45 -7.38
CA GLY A 198 21.21 -1.60 -6.48
C GLY A 198 20.77 -1.31 -5.04
N TRP A 199 20.83 -0.05 -4.61
CA TRP A 199 20.30 0.38 -3.32
C TRP A 199 18.77 0.34 -3.30
N GLY A 200 18.11 0.86 -4.33
CA GLY A 200 16.66 0.75 -4.45
C GLY A 200 16.18 -0.70 -4.50
N GLN A 201 16.90 -1.56 -5.22
CA GLN A 201 16.63 -3.01 -5.22
C GLN A 201 16.72 -3.62 -3.83
N TYR A 202 17.80 -3.34 -3.10
CA TYR A 202 17.96 -3.81 -1.72
C TYR A 202 16.84 -3.29 -0.81
N SER A 203 16.46 -2.01 -0.94
CA SER A 203 15.37 -1.42 -0.14
C SER A 203 14.03 -2.09 -0.41
N ASN A 204 13.69 -2.41 -1.66
CA ASN A 204 12.45 -3.14 -1.98
C ASN A 204 12.45 -4.53 -1.33
N LEU A 205 13.54 -5.30 -1.47
CA LEU A 205 13.65 -6.63 -0.88
C LEU A 205 13.56 -6.59 0.66
N ALA A 206 14.30 -5.67 1.29
CA ALA A 206 14.27 -5.50 2.75
C ALA A 206 12.88 -5.06 3.25
N PHE A 207 12.15 -4.25 2.49
CA PHE A 207 10.78 -3.87 2.81
C PHE A 207 9.84 -5.08 2.78
N LEU A 208 9.86 -5.86 1.69
CA LEU A 208 9.03 -7.06 1.52
C LEU A 208 9.36 -8.13 2.59
N GLU A 209 10.64 -8.33 2.89
CA GLU A 209 11.08 -9.23 3.97
C GLU A 209 10.53 -8.78 5.33
N LYS A 210 10.68 -7.49 5.67
CA LYS A 210 10.26 -6.93 6.95
C LYS A 210 8.74 -6.96 7.14
N HIS A 211 7.97 -6.66 6.09
CA HIS A 211 6.53 -6.43 6.19
C HIS A 211 5.66 -7.61 5.77
N MET A 212 6.20 -8.52 4.95
CA MET A 212 5.48 -9.66 4.41
C MET A 212 6.15 -11.00 4.73
N GLY A 213 7.36 -10.99 5.27
CA GLY A 213 8.15 -12.21 5.45
C GLY A 213 8.61 -12.83 4.13
N ALA A 214 8.66 -12.06 3.05
CA ALA A 214 9.12 -12.54 1.75
C ALA A 214 10.64 -12.80 1.77
N THR A 215 11.10 -13.88 1.13
CA THR A 215 12.54 -14.23 1.16
C THR A 215 13.28 -13.73 -0.07
N PHE A 216 12.66 -13.81 -1.26
CA PHE A 216 13.26 -13.52 -2.56
C PHE A 216 14.69 -14.05 -2.63
N GLU A 217 14.87 -15.36 -2.49
CA GLU A 217 16.18 -15.98 -2.52
C GLU A 217 16.84 -15.84 -3.90
N LYS A 218 18.14 -15.51 -3.94
CA LYS A 218 18.86 -15.35 -5.21
C LYS A 218 19.08 -16.70 -5.90
N ARG A 219 18.71 -16.80 -7.17
CA ARG A 219 18.82 -18.00 -8.01
C ARG A 219 20.24 -18.19 -8.53
N SER A 220 20.63 -19.45 -8.71
CA SER A 220 21.79 -19.81 -9.53
C SER A 220 21.55 -19.45 -11.00
N GLN A 221 22.59 -18.99 -11.69
CA GLN A 221 22.52 -18.73 -13.13
C GLN A 221 22.35 -20.04 -13.93
N PRO A 222 21.72 -19.98 -15.12
CA PRO A 222 21.19 -18.80 -15.81
C PRO A 222 19.85 -18.31 -15.23
N TRP A 223 19.61 -16.99 -15.27
CA TRP A 223 18.36 -16.36 -14.82
C TRP A 223 17.28 -16.28 -15.90
N VAL A 224 17.59 -16.76 -17.10
CA VAL A 224 16.70 -16.77 -18.26
C VAL A 224 16.52 -18.23 -18.68
N ALA A 225 15.28 -18.68 -18.79
CA ALA A 225 14.97 -20.03 -19.27
C ALA A 225 15.12 -20.10 -20.80
N ASN A 226 15.52 -21.28 -21.30
CA ASN A 226 15.51 -21.58 -22.73
C ASN A 226 14.10 -22.05 -23.15
N ILE A 227 13.21 -21.08 -23.36
CA ILE A 227 11.78 -21.31 -23.59
C ILE A 227 11.56 -21.81 -25.01
N ARG A 228 10.76 -22.86 -25.14
CA ARG A 228 10.21 -23.27 -26.43
C ARG A 228 8.75 -22.84 -26.52
N LYS A 229 8.41 -22.03 -27.53
CA LYS A 229 7.09 -21.38 -27.66
C LYS A 229 5.97 -22.38 -27.92
N GLU A 230 6.31 -23.51 -28.52
CA GLU A 230 5.39 -24.60 -28.84
C GLU A 230 4.78 -25.20 -27.56
N ASP A 231 5.54 -25.20 -26.46
CA ASP A 231 5.12 -25.74 -25.16
C ASP A 231 4.15 -24.79 -24.42
N ILE A 232 4.14 -23.49 -24.75
CA ILE A 232 3.22 -22.49 -24.17
C ILE A 232 1.86 -22.60 -24.87
N GLN A 233 0.76 -22.51 -24.13
CA GLN A 233 -0.60 -22.66 -24.66
C GLN A 233 -1.44 -21.41 -24.40
N SER A 234 -2.53 -21.26 -25.16
CA SER A 234 -3.55 -20.24 -24.90
C SER A 234 -4.08 -20.38 -23.47
N GLY A 235 -4.17 -19.23 -22.79
CA GLY A 235 -4.59 -19.14 -21.41
C GLY A 235 -3.49 -19.41 -20.38
N ASP A 236 -2.24 -19.73 -20.76
CA ASP A 236 -1.14 -19.79 -19.77
C ASP A 236 -0.93 -18.40 -19.15
N PHE A 237 -0.87 -18.36 -17.81
CA PHE A 237 -0.79 -17.12 -17.03
C PHE A 237 0.67 -16.74 -16.79
N LEU A 238 0.98 -15.44 -16.86
CA LEU A 238 2.28 -14.88 -16.52
C LEU A 238 2.13 -14.02 -15.28
N ALA A 239 2.83 -14.38 -14.20
CA ALA A 239 2.96 -13.57 -13.00
C ALA A 239 4.32 -12.87 -13.01
N LEU A 240 4.31 -11.54 -12.87
CA LEU A 240 5.49 -10.69 -12.92
C LEU A 240 5.70 -10.00 -11.56
N SER A 241 6.96 -9.89 -11.16
CA SER A 241 7.39 -9.11 -10.01
C SER A 241 8.58 -8.25 -10.43
N LYS A 242 8.48 -6.95 -10.26
CA LYS A 242 9.57 -5.98 -10.35
C LYS A 242 10.00 -5.57 -8.95
N ILE A 243 11.29 -5.32 -8.79
CA ILE A 243 11.91 -5.01 -7.48
C ILE A 243 12.87 -3.82 -7.56
N ARG A 244 12.89 -3.08 -8.67
CA ARG A 244 13.78 -1.94 -8.85
C ARG A 244 13.13 -0.82 -9.65
N GLY A 245 13.54 0.43 -9.39
CA GLY A 245 13.05 1.60 -10.09
C GLY A 245 11.61 1.97 -9.73
N ARG A 246 11.04 2.91 -10.50
CA ARG A 246 9.67 3.42 -10.28
C ARG A 246 8.65 2.28 -10.14
N TRP A 247 8.63 1.37 -11.11
CA TRP A 247 7.70 0.24 -11.13
C TRP A 247 7.94 -0.74 -9.99
N GLY A 248 9.20 -1.06 -9.65
CA GLY A 248 9.49 -1.91 -8.50
C GLY A 248 9.03 -1.32 -7.16
N GLY A 249 9.13 0.00 -6.99
CA GLY A 249 8.60 0.69 -5.82
C GLY A 249 7.07 0.63 -5.71
N PHE A 250 6.37 0.88 -6.82
CA PHE A 250 4.90 0.77 -6.85
C PHE A 250 4.45 -0.66 -6.57
N GLU A 251 5.02 -1.64 -7.26
CA GLU A 251 4.69 -3.04 -7.02
C GLU A 251 5.02 -3.49 -5.61
N THR A 252 6.08 -2.96 -4.98
CA THR A 252 6.40 -3.30 -3.58
C THR A 252 5.33 -2.85 -2.61
N LEU A 253 4.75 -1.67 -2.83
CA LEU A 253 3.63 -1.19 -2.03
C LEU A 253 2.33 -1.95 -2.33
N GLU A 254 2.07 -2.25 -3.61
CA GLU A 254 0.94 -3.08 -4.04
C GLU A 254 0.98 -4.48 -3.41
N LYS A 255 2.14 -5.16 -3.48
CA LYS A 255 2.39 -6.45 -2.86
C LYS A 255 2.08 -6.41 -1.36
N TRP A 256 2.49 -5.33 -0.70
CA TRP A 256 2.26 -5.16 0.73
C TRP A 256 0.78 -4.98 1.10
N VAL A 257 0.00 -4.21 0.34
CA VAL A 257 -1.43 -4.01 0.65
C VAL A 257 -2.30 -5.20 0.22
N THR A 258 -1.93 -5.92 -0.85
CA THR A 258 -2.71 -7.05 -1.38
C THR A 258 -2.27 -8.42 -0.86
N GLY A 259 -1.07 -8.50 -0.28
CA GLY A 259 -0.41 -9.77 0.01
C GLY A 259 0.06 -10.54 -1.22
N ALA A 260 -0.07 -9.97 -2.42
CA ALA A 260 0.48 -10.56 -3.62
C ALA A 260 2.01 -10.51 -3.57
N PHE A 261 2.69 -11.54 -4.09
CA PHE A 261 4.15 -11.54 -4.24
C PHE A 261 4.56 -11.25 -5.70
N ALA A 262 3.57 -11.06 -6.57
CA ALA A 262 3.66 -10.54 -7.93
C ALA A 262 2.93 -9.19 -7.96
N GLY A 263 3.39 -8.25 -8.80
CA GLY A 263 2.80 -6.92 -8.95
C GLY A 263 2.28 -6.63 -10.36
N HIS A 264 2.40 -7.58 -11.29
CA HIS A 264 1.77 -7.45 -12.61
C HIS A 264 1.47 -8.82 -13.21
N THR A 265 0.51 -8.87 -14.14
CA THR A 265 0.09 -10.12 -14.77
C THR A 265 -0.18 -9.96 -16.25
N ALA A 266 0.13 -11.00 -17.01
CA ALA A 266 -0.18 -11.09 -18.45
C ALA A 266 -0.68 -12.50 -18.80
N VAL A 267 -1.21 -12.69 -20.00
CA VAL A 267 -1.68 -14.00 -20.48
C VAL A 267 -1.20 -14.31 -21.88
N CYS A 268 -0.83 -15.56 -22.10
CA CYS A 268 -0.40 -16.07 -23.40
C CYS A 268 -1.62 -16.48 -24.25
N LEU A 269 -1.60 -16.15 -25.54
CA LEU A 269 -2.60 -16.56 -26.53
C LEU A 269 -1.91 -17.04 -27.80
N LYS A 270 -2.35 -18.17 -28.37
CA LYS A 270 -1.95 -18.63 -29.70
C LYS A 270 -3.01 -18.30 -30.72
N ASP A 271 -2.61 -17.72 -31.84
CA ASP A 271 -3.53 -17.48 -32.94
C ASP A 271 -3.75 -18.73 -33.81
N GLU A 272 -4.58 -18.61 -34.85
CA GLU A 272 -4.92 -19.71 -35.77
C GLU A 272 -3.71 -20.29 -36.52
N LYS A 273 -2.60 -19.54 -36.61
CA LYS A 273 -1.35 -20.00 -37.25
C LYS A 273 -0.42 -20.67 -36.24
N GLY A 274 -0.74 -20.58 -34.95
CA GLY A 274 0.10 -21.06 -33.85
C GLY A 274 1.15 -20.03 -33.41
N ASP A 275 1.08 -18.79 -33.89
CA ASP A 275 1.97 -17.72 -33.44
C ASP A 275 1.56 -17.31 -32.00
N LEU A 276 2.57 -17.05 -31.16
CA LEU A 276 2.38 -16.76 -29.74
C LEU A 276 2.33 -15.26 -29.48
N TRP A 277 1.31 -14.85 -28.73
CA TRP A 277 1.02 -13.47 -28.34
C TRP A 277 0.91 -13.36 -26.83
N VAL A 278 1.21 -12.18 -26.29
CA VAL A 278 1.00 -11.83 -24.89
C VAL A 278 -0.02 -10.70 -24.83
N ALA A 279 -1.09 -10.91 -24.07
CA ALA A 279 -2.11 -9.92 -23.81
C ALA A 279 -2.03 -9.45 -22.36
N GLU A 280 -2.04 -8.14 -22.13
CA GLU A 280 -2.01 -7.55 -20.80
C GLU A 280 -2.74 -6.20 -20.73
N SER A 281 -3.20 -5.84 -19.55
CA SER A 281 -3.66 -4.49 -19.22
C SER A 281 -2.56 -3.79 -18.43
N GLY A 282 -2.21 -2.56 -18.80
CA GLY A 282 -1.10 -1.81 -18.18
C GLY A 282 0.11 -1.65 -19.11
N PHE A 283 -0.08 -1.85 -20.41
CA PHE A 283 0.95 -1.63 -21.42
C PHE A 283 1.08 -0.15 -21.73
N GLU A 284 2.29 0.42 -21.59
CA GLU A 284 2.54 1.84 -21.89
C GLU A 284 2.64 2.05 -23.40
N ASN A 285 1.71 2.82 -23.97
CA ASN A 285 1.72 3.16 -25.39
C ASN A 285 2.74 4.28 -25.72
N GLU A 286 2.87 4.64 -27.00
CA GLU A 286 3.81 5.70 -27.44
C GLU A 286 3.57 7.09 -26.81
N LYS A 287 2.38 7.33 -26.25
CA LYS A 287 2.02 8.57 -25.55
C LYS A 287 2.28 8.52 -24.05
N GLY A 288 2.74 7.39 -23.52
CA GLY A 288 2.91 7.17 -22.08
C GLY A 288 1.61 6.82 -21.35
N GLU A 289 0.54 6.45 -22.07
CA GLU A 289 -0.73 6.04 -21.48
C GLU A 289 -0.73 4.51 -21.28
N GLU A 290 -1.22 4.05 -20.13
CA GLU A 290 -1.40 2.63 -19.87
C GLU A 290 -2.71 2.12 -20.48
N VAL A 291 -2.59 1.16 -21.38
CA VAL A 291 -3.70 0.58 -22.13
C VAL A 291 -3.66 -0.94 -22.11
N ILE A 292 -4.74 -1.55 -22.59
CA ILE A 292 -4.78 -2.98 -22.89
C ILE A 292 -4.17 -3.22 -24.27
N ALA A 293 -3.19 -4.13 -24.33
CA ALA A 293 -2.47 -4.44 -25.55
C ALA A 293 -2.32 -5.95 -25.76
N ILE A 294 -2.15 -6.33 -27.03
CA ILE A 294 -1.76 -7.68 -27.45
C ILE A 294 -0.49 -7.53 -28.29
N VAL A 295 0.60 -8.11 -27.81
CA VAL A 295 1.95 -7.93 -28.37
C VAL A 295 2.49 -9.29 -28.81
N PRO A 296 3.19 -9.39 -29.96
CA PRO A 296 3.89 -10.62 -30.33
C PRO A 296 4.87 -11.05 -29.23
N TRP A 297 4.95 -12.36 -28.94
CA TRP A 297 5.82 -12.87 -27.87
C TRP A 297 7.26 -12.39 -27.98
N ASP A 298 7.84 -12.36 -29.19
CA ASP A 298 9.24 -11.96 -29.37
C ASP A 298 9.50 -10.51 -28.98
N GLU A 299 8.57 -9.62 -29.33
CA GLU A 299 8.64 -8.21 -28.97
C GLU A 299 8.46 -8.02 -27.46
N TRP A 300 7.45 -8.68 -26.87
CA TRP A 300 7.21 -8.66 -25.43
C TRP A 300 8.41 -9.21 -24.64
N TRP A 301 8.98 -10.32 -25.11
CA TRP A 301 10.13 -10.96 -24.49
C TRP A 301 11.40 -10.10 -24.58
N GLU A 302 11.62 -9.44 -25.72
CA GLU A 302 12.72 -8.47 -25.87
C GLU A 302 12.58 -7.29 -24.90
N MET A 303 11.36 -6.79 -24.70
CA MET A 303 11.07 -5.76 -23.69
C MET A 303 11.36 -6.25 -22.27
N ALA A 304 10.87 -7.44 -21.90
CA ALA A 304 11.11 -8.03 -20.59
C ALA A 304 12.61 -8.22 -20.28
N LEU A 305 13.42 -8.62 -21.28
CA LEU A 305 14.87 -8.77 -21.13
C LEU A 305 15.62 -7.44 -20.99
N LYS A 306 15.07 -6.35 -21.52
CA LYS A 306 15.66 -5.00 -21.44
C LYS A 306 15.12 -4.17 -20.28
N ASP A 307 14.12 -4.68 -19.56
CA ASP A 307 13.48 -3.95 -18.46
C ASP A 307 14.48 -3.68 -17.33
N GLY A 308 14.75 -2.39 -17.12
CA GLY A 308 15.66 -1.90 -16.08
C GLY A 308 15.16 -2.12 -14.66
N SER A 309 13.91 -2.53 -14.46
CA SER A 309 13.29 -2.75 -13.13
C SER A 309 13.63 -4.10 -12.49
N ASN A 310 14.46 -4.93 -13.16
CA ASN A 310 14.83 -6.28 -12.74
C ASN A 310 13.59 -7.16 -12.49
N PRO A 311 12.86 -7.56 -13.56
CA PRO A 311 11.66 -8.38 -13.41
C PRO A 311 11.99 -9.85 -13.10
N GLN A 312 11.13 -10.47 -12.31
CA GLN A 312 11.01 -11.91 -12.12
C GLN A 312 9.69 -12.34 -12.75
N ILE A 313 9.73 -13.38 -13.60
CA ILE A 313 8.55 -13.80 -14.37
C ILE A 313 8.33 -15.30 -14.20
N ALA A 314 7.13 -15.67 -13.77
CA ALA A 314 6.66 -17.04 -13.66
C ALA A 314 5.53 -17.31 -14.66
N LEU A 315 5.66 -18.41 -15.42
CA LEU A 315 4.62 -19.00 -16.25
C LEU A 315 3.87 -20.05 -15.41
N LEU A 316 2.54 -19.90 -15.34
CA LEU A 316 1.62 -20.78 -14.65
C LEU A 316 0.70 -21.44 -15.69
N PRO A 317 1.01 -22.66 -16.14
CA PRO A 317 0.19 -23.33 -17.14
C PRO A 317 -1.18 -23.72 -16.58
N LEU A 318 -2.26 -23.62 -17.37
CA LEU A 318 -3.56 -24.16 -16.95
C LEU A 318 -3.50 -25.68 -16.78
N HIS A 319 -4.28 -26.19 -15.84
CA HIS A 319 -4.49 -27.62 -15.66
C HIS A 319 -5.14 -28.22 -16.92
N PRO A 320 -4.76 -29.44 -17.35
CA PRO A 320 -5.33 -30.06 -18.55
C PRO A 320 -6.86 -30.17 -18.56
N ASP A 321 -7.46 -30.37 -17.39
CA ASP A 321 -8.93 -30.44 -17.27
C ASP A 321 -9.57 -29.08 -17.59
N ILE A 322 -9.03 -27.99 -17.05
CA ILE A 322 -9.47 -26.62 -17.34
C ILE A 322 -9.21 -26.27 -18.81
N ARG A 323 -8.05 -26.68 -19.33
CA ARG A 323 -7.69 -26.47 -20.74
C ARG A 323 -8.67 -27.16 -21.69
N SER A 324 -9.17 -28.33 -21.33
CA SER A 324 -10.13 -29.07 -22.17
C SER A 324 -11.48 -28.35 -22.33
N THR A 325 -11.81 -27.47 -21.40
CA THR A 325 -13.04 -26.65 -21.41
C THR A 325 -12.80 -25.20 -21.83
N PHE A 326 -11.55 -24.79 -22.01
CA PHE A 326 -11.18 -23.41 -22.34
C PHE A 326 -11.58 -23.07 -23.78
N ASN A 327 -12.50 -22.12 -23.95
CA ASN A 327 -12.93 -21.65 -25.26
C ASN A 327 -11.95 -20.59 -25.80
N GLU A 328 -10.98 -21.02 -26.61
CA GLU A 328 -9.98 -20.13 -27.21
C GLU A 328 -10.57 -19.05 -28.11
N SER A 329 -11.65 -19.35 -28.84
CA SER A 329 -12.29 -18.35 -29.72
C SER A 329 -12.92 -17.23 -28.91
N ALA A 330 -13.62 -17.56 -27.82
CA ALA A 330 -14.20 -16.58 -26.91
C ALA A 330 -13.11 -15.75 -26.20
N ALA A 331 -12.02 -16.40 -25.78
CA ALA A 331 -10.88 -15.70 -25.18
C ALA A 331 -10.28 -14.65 -26.14
N TRP A 332 -10.09 -15.01 -27.40
CA TRP A 332 -9.60 -14.08 -28.42
C TRP A 332 -10.59 -12.96 -28.76
N GLU A 333 -11.89 -13.26 -28.83
CA GLU A 333 -12.93 -12.26 -29.06
C GLU A 333 -12.94 -11.22 -27.94
N PHE A 334 -12.91 -11.67 -26.68
CA PHE A 334 -12.81 -10.80 -25.52
C PHE A 334 -11.52 -9.97 -25.56
N ALA A 335 -10.36 -10.60 -25.70
CA ALA A 335 -9.07 -9.91 -25.70
C ALA A 335 -9.02 -8.81 -26.77
N ARG A 336 -9.45 -9.11 -28.01
CA ARG A 336 -9.52 -8.12 -29.11
C ARG A 336 -10.50 -6.98 -28.81
N SER A 337 -11.64 -7.29 -28.18
CA SER A 337 -12.63 -6.28 -27.82
C SER A 337 -12.09 -5.25 -26.82
N MET A 338 -11.07 -5.63 -26.04
CA MET A 338 -10.47 -4.79 -25.00
C MET A 338 -9.24 -4.01 -25.45
N VAL A 339 -8.61 -4.36 -26.58
CA VAL A 339 -7.41 -3.65 -27.07
C VAL A 339 -7.65 -2.15 -27.20
N GLY A 340 -6.71 -1.36 -26.67
CA GLY A 340 -6.73 0.10 -26.70
C GLY A 340 -7.61 0.76 -25.65
N LYS A 341 -8.33 -0.01 -24.83
CA LYS A 341 -9.07 0.51 -23.67
C LYS A 341 -8.12 0.88 -22.52
N PRO A 342 -8.52 1.80 -21.63
CA PRO A 342 -7.67 2.26 -20.54
C PRO A 342 -7.47 1.20 -19.45
N TYR A 343 -6.38 1.36 -18.69
CA TYR A 343 -6.12 0.61 -17.47
C TYR A 343 -7.19 0.86 -16.40
N GLY A 344 -7.50 -0.15 -15.59
CA GLY A 344 -8.49 -0.11 -14.51
C GLY A 344 -8.04 0.67 -13.27
N TYR A 345 -7.80 1.97 -13.38
CA TYR A 345 -7.50 2.79 -12.19
C TYR A 345 -8.71 2.94 -11.25
N HIS A 346 -9.92 2.97 -11.81
CA HIS A 346 -11.17 3.13 -11.06
C HIS A 346 -11.45 1.97 -10.10
N ASN A 347 -10.99 0.76 -10.40
CA ASN A 347 -11.28 -0.43 -9.60
C ASN A 347 -10.07 -0.93 -8.78
N MET A 348 -8.84 -0.56 -9.13
CA MET A 348 -7.61 -1.02 -8.46
C MET A 348 -7.58 -0.78 -6.94
N ILE A 349 -8.16 0.33 -6.47
CA ILE A 349 -8.18 0.64 -5.03
C ILE A 349 -9.20 -0.23 -4.29
N PHE A 350 -10.34 -0.54 -4.92
CA PHE A 350 -11.43 -1.24 -4.26
C PHE A 350 -11.24 -2.75 -4.23
N SER A 351 -10.44 -3.31 -5.15
CA SER A 351 -10.21 -4.76 -5.26
C SER A 351 -9.45 -5.39 -4.07
N TRP A 352 -9.13 -4.63 -3.03
CA TRP A 352 -8.51 -5.13 -1.80
C TRP A 352 -9.15 -4.53 -0.54
N ILE A 353 -10.31 -3.86 -0.67
CA ILE A 353 -11.05 -3.22 0.44
C ILE A 353 -12.40 -3.93 0.59
N ASP A 354 -12.38 -5.18 1.06
CA ASP A 354 -13.58 -6.00 1.09
C ASP A 354 -14.29 -6.01 2.46
N THR A 355 -13.59 -5.58 3.52
CA THR A 355 -14.12 -5.55 4.90
C THR A 355 -14.18 -4.14 5.48
N ILE A 356 -14.85 -3.93 6.62
CA ILE A 356 -14.94 -2.58 7.22
C ILE A 356 -13.60 -2.11 7.81
N GLY A 357 -12.70 -3.03 8.20
CA GLY A 357 -11.47 -2.65 8.91
C GLY A 357 -10.26 -3.57 8.75
N ASP A 358 -10.42 -4.77 8.22
CA ASP A 358 -9.36 -5.78 8.13
C ASP A 358 -8.71 -5.84 6.72
N ASN A 359 -8.54 -4.69 6.08
CA ASN A 359 -7.96 -4.60 4.73
C ASN A 359 -6.60 -3.91 4.69
N TYR A 360 -6.34 -3.04 5.67
CA TYR A 360 -5.25 -2.09 5.60
C TYR A 360 -4.07 -2.54 6.46
N PRO A 361 -2.84 -2.60 5.90
CA PRO A 361 -1.65 -2.75 6.70
C PRO A 361 -1.53 -1.66 7.76
N PRO A 362 -1.38 -1.99 9.06
CA PRO A 362 -1.16 -0.97 10.09
C PRO A 362 0.05 -0.08 9.74
N PRO A 363 -0.01 1.25 9.94
CA PRO A 363 -1.07 2.01 10.62
C PRO A 363 -2.14 2.59 9.67
N LEU A 364 -2.23 2.14 8.41
CA LEU A 364 -3.29 2.59 7.51
C LEU A 364 -4.66 2.22 8.11
N ASP A 365 -5.58 3.17 8.09
CA ASP A 365 -6.98 2.96 8.44
C ASP A 365 -7.87 3.72 7.45
N ALA A 366 -9.18 3.45 7.51
CA ALA A 366 -10.12 4.05 6.57
C ALA A 366 -10.25 5.58 6.71
N ASN A 367 -9.98 6.14 7.90
CA ASN A 367 -9.97 7.59 8.09
C ASN A 367 -8.78 8.23 7.37
N LEU A 368 -7.61 7.58 7.40
CA LEU A 368 -6.45 8.05 6.66
C LEU A 368 -6.68 7.93 5.14
N VAL A 369 -7.28 6.82 4.68
CA VAL A 369 -7.68 6.65 3.27
C VAL A 369 -8.64 7.76 2.85
N MET A 370 -9.67 8.05 3.64
CA MET A 370 -10.58 9.19 3.41
C MET A 370 -9.83 10.52 3.32
N ALA A 371 -8.95 10.83 4.29
CA ALA A 371 -8.21 12.08 4.30
C ALA A 371 -7.32 12.23 3.05
N VAL A 372 -6.64 11.16 2.64
CA VAL A 372 -5.79 11.14 1.43
C VAL A 372 -6.64 11.29 0.16
N MET A 373 -7.77 10.58 0.06
CA MET A 373 -8.70 10.69 -1.07
C MET A 373 -9.27 12.10 -1.18
N SER A 374 -9.67 12.73 -0.06
CA SER A 374 -10.16 14.11 -0.01
C SER A 374 -9.11 15.12 -0.46
N MET A 375 -7.87 15.00 0.03
CA MET A 375 -6.77 15.88 -0.39
C MET A 375 -6.44 15.74 -1.87
N TRP A 376 -6.31 14.50 -2.36
CA TRP A 376 -5.95 14.25 -3.75
C TRP A 376 -7.05 14.68 -4.73
N THR A 377 -8.32 14.53 -4.34
CA THR A 377 -9.47 15.05 -5.10
C THR A 377 -9.41 16.55 -5.31
N ARG A 378 -8.91 17.29 -4.32
CA ARG A 378 -8.74 18.74 -4.42
C ARG A 378 -7.48 19.14 -5.19
N LEU A 379 -6.35 18.45 -4.97
CA LEU A 379 -5.08 18.76 -5.61
C LEU A 379 -5.04 18.38 -7.10
N GLN A 380 -5.68 17.28 -7.47
CA GLN A 380 -5.67 16.70 -8.82
C GLN A 380 -7.08 16.17 -9.18
N PRO A 381 -8.08 17.05 -9.36
CA PRO A 381 -9.49 16.66 -9.50
C PRO A 381 -9.77 15.77 -10.70
N LEU A 382 -9.05 15.97 -11.81
CA LEU A 382 -9.19 15.13 -13.01
C LEU A 382 -8.68 13.70 -12.78
N TYR A 383 -7.61 13.53 -12.00
CA TYR A 383 -7.09 12.20 -11.68
C TYR A 383 -7.93 11.49 -10.63
N ALA A 384 -8.37 12.21 -9.60
CA ALA A 384 -9.25 11.65 -8.56
C ALA A 384 -10.62 11.22 -9.11
N ALA A 385 -11.17 11.99 -10.06
CA ALA A 385 -12.38 11.60 -10.78
C ALA A 385 -12.22 10.22 -11.43
N ASN A 386 -11.04 9.98 -12.03
CA ASN A 386 -10.68 8.72 -12.68
C ASN A 386 -10.23 7.60 -11.71
N MET A 387 -10.04 7.89 -10.44
CA MET A 387 -9.53 6.89 -9.47
C MET A 387 -10.60 6.40 -8.51
N TRP A 388 -11.57 7.24 -8.12
CA TRP A 388 -12.60 6.81 -7.16
C TRP A 388 -13.95 7.51 -7.25
N ASN A 389 -14.07 8.76 -7.74
CA ASN A 389 -15.38 9.44 -7.67
C ASN A 389 -16.46 8.70 -8.48
N GLU A 390 -16.17 8.31 -9.72
CA GLU A 390 -17.14 7.56 -10.53
C GLU A 390 -17.46 6.20 -9.92
N ALA A 391 -16.44 5.50 -9.41
CA ALA A 391 -16.57 4.19 -8.77
C ALA A 391 -17.43 4.24 -7.50
N LEU A 392 -17.27 5.29 -6.68
CA LEU A 392 -18.08 5.54 -5.49
C LEU A 392 -19.52 5.93 -5.86
N ASN A 393 -19.69 6.75 -6.91
CA ASN A 393 -21.02 7.07 -7.44
C ASN A 393 -21.77 5.81 -7.91
N LYS A 394 -21.09 4.90 -8.62
CA LYS A 394 -21.69 3.62 -9.04
C LYS A 394 -22.14 2.77 -7.86
N ARG A 395 -21.31 2.66 -6.81
CA ARG A 395 -21.66 1.98 -5.55
C ARG A 395 -22.89 2.59 -4.87
N LEU A 396 -23.05 3.91 -4.94
CA LEU A 396 -24.24 4.62 -4.47
C LEU A 396 -25.41 4.62 -5.46
N GLY A 397 -25.23 4.17 -6.70
CA GLY A 397 -26.24 4.35 -7.76
C GLY A 397 -26.55 5.82 -8.03
N THR A 398 -25.57 6.71 -7.90
CA THR A 398 -25.64 8.14 -8.23
C THR A 398 -24.73 8.47 -9.42
N GLU A 399 -24.82 9.70 -9.93
CA GLU A 399 -23.96 10.19 -11.00
C GLU A 399 -23.54 11.64 -10.72
N GLY A 400 -22.27 11.96 -11.02
CA GLY A 400 -21.77 13.34 -11.00
C GLY A 400 -21.61 13.97 -9.62
N LEU A 401 -21.74 13.22 -8.53
CA LEU A 401 -21.38 13.71 -7.19
C LEU A 401 -19.85 13.77 -7.05
N ASP A 402 -19.34 14.85 -6.50
CA ASP A 402 -17.97 14.89 -6.00
C ASP A 402 -17.85 14.08 -4.69
N LEU A 403 -16.62 13.89 -4.19
CA LEU A 403 -16.39 13.10 -2.98
C LEU A 403 -17.17 13.64 -1.77
N HIS A 404 -17.39 14.94 -1.69
CA HIS A 404 -18.22 15.53 -0.64
C HIS A 404 -19.69 15.12 -0.78
N GLY A 405 -20.28 15.30 -1.96
CA GLY A 405 -21.64 14.87 -2.25
C GLY A 405 -21.84 13.38 -2.03
N ILE A 406 -20.83 12.56 -2.33
CA ILE A 406 -20.79 11.12 -2.02
C ILE A 406 -20.89 10.90 -0.51
N ILE A 407 -20.05 11.54 0.31
CA ILE A 407 -20.06 11.38 1.77
C ILE A 407 -21.43 11.76 2.34
N VAL A 408 -21.97 12.93 1.94
CA VAL A 408 -23.28 13.40 2.41
C VAL A 408 -24.41 12.44 2.00
N GLU A 409 -24.40 11.95 0.76
CA GLU A 409 -25.41 11.00 0.29
C GLU A 409 -25.30 9.64 1.00
N THR A 410 -24.09 9.22 1.34
CA THR A 410 -23.82 7.99 2.11
C THR A 410 -24.42 8.09 3.51
N GLU A 411 -24.16 9.20 4.20
CA GLU A 411 -24.72 9.50 5.51
C GLU A 411 -26.25 9.63 5.46
N ARG A 412 -26.80 10.29 4.43
CA ARG A 412 -28.24 10.41 4.21
C ARG A 412 -28.92 9.04 4.09
N ARG A 413 -28.21 8.04 3.60
CA ARG A 413 -28.66 6.63 3.49
C ARG A 413 -28.39 5.80 4.75
N GLY A 414 -27.81 6.40 5.79
CA GLY A 414 -27.48 5.72 7.05
C GLY A 414 -26.34 4.70 6.92
N MET A 415 -25.45 4.90 5.95
CA MET A 415 -24.27 4.07 5.69
C MET A 415 -23.01 4.82 6.15
N SER A 416 -21.98 4.11 6.62
CA SER A 416 -20.65 4.71 6.83
C SER A 416 -19.84 4.73 5.53
N PHE A 417 -18.85 5.62 5.43
CA PHE A 417 -17.97 5.62 4.25
C PHE A 417 -17.23 4.29 4.09
N ASP A 418 -16.80 3.66 5.19
CA ASP A 418 -16.16 2.34 5.16
C ASP A 418 -17.10 1.28 4.55
N GLN A 419 -18.38 1.30 4.91
CA GLN A 419 -19.38 0.40 4.31
C GLN A 419 -19.57 0.66 2.82
N LEU A 420 -19.50 1.91 2.38
CA LEU A 420 -19.54 2.24 0.96
C LEU A 420 -18.35 1.63 0.22
N LEU A 421 -17.14 1.72 0.78
CA LEU A 421 -15.93 1.16 0.17
C LEU A 421 -16.02 -0.36 -0.02
N THR A 422 -16.70 -1.07 0.89
CA THR A 422 -16.90 -2.53 0.82
C THR A 422 -17.94 -3.01 -0.18
N ILE A 423 -18.63 -2.12 -0.89
CA ILE A 423 -19.58 -2.54 -1.92
C ILE A 423 -18.78 -3.09 -3.11
N PRO A 424 -18.99 -4.37 -3.52
CA PRO A 424 -18.18 -4.97 -4.57
C PRO A 424 -18.28 -4.24 -5.90
N GLU A 425 -17.14 -4.05 -6.55
CA GLU A 425 -17.07 -3.64 -7.95
C GLU A 425 -17.78 -4.69 -8.82
N GLN A 426 -18.46 -4.26 -9.88
CA GLN A 426 -19.13 -5.18 -10.80
C GLN A 426 -18.45 -5.15 -12.17
N ASP A 427 -18.22 -6.31 -12.77
CA ASP A 427 -17.49 -6.49 -14.05
C ASP A 427 -18.16 -5.76 -15.23
N GLU A 428 -19.45 -5.44 -15.11
CA GLU A 428 -20.26 -4.80 -16.15
C GLU A 428 -20.23 -3.27 -16.05
N TRP A 429 -19.65 -2.72 -14.99
CA TRP A 429 -19.52 -1.27 -14.83
C TRP A 429 -18.60 -0.68 -15.91
N VAL A 430 -19.05 0.45 -16.46
CA VAL A 430 -18.34 1.22 -17.49
C VAL A 430 -18.21 2.65 -17.02
N TYR A 431 -16.99 3.19 -17.12
CA TYR A 431 -16.61 4.52 -16.67
C TYR A 431 -16.63 5.52 -17.83
N SER A 432 -16.48 6.81 -17.53
CA SER A 432 -16.52 7.87 -18.54
C SER A 432 -15.41 7.77 -19.59
N ASP A 433 -14.27 7.19 -19.23
CA ASP A 433 -13.14 6.85 -20.11
C ASP A 433 -13.29 5.49 -20.82
N GLY A 434 -14.37 4.77 -20.53
CA GLY A 434 -14.75 3.53 -21.18
C GLY A 434 -14.74 2.31 -20.25
N LYS A 435 -14.77 1.13 -20.86
CA LYS A 435 -14.61 -0.13 -20.11
C LYS A 435 -13.12 -0.28 -19.80
N SER A 436 -12.78 -0.55 -18.55
CA SER A 436 -11.39 -0.67 -18.08
C SER A 436 -11.26 -1.87 -17.18
N THR A 437 -10.04 -2.42 -17.09
CA THR A 437 -9.73 -3.58 -16.23
C THR A 437 -8.28 -3.46 -15.75
N THR A 438 -8.00 -3.87 -14.51
CA THR A 438 -6.63 -4.05 -14.03
C THR A 438 -5.94 -5.21 -14.78
N CYS A 439 -4.63 -5.37 -14.59
CA CYS A 439 -3.85 -6.44 -15.20
C CYS A 439 -4.46 -7.83 -14.95
N VAL A 440 -4.87 -8.12 -13.72
CA VAL A 440 -5.42 -9.42 -13.33
C VAL A 440 -6.90 -9.57 -13.71
N SER A 441 -7.72 -8.54 -13.50
CA SER A 441 -9.14 -8.59 -13.86
C SER A 441 -9.33 -8.76 -15.37
N PHE A 442 -8.43 -8.23 -16.20
CA PHE A 442 -8.43 -8.49 -17.65
C PHE A 442 -8.33 -9.98 -17.97
N ILE A 443 -7.36 -10.67 -17.36
CA ILE A 443 -7.11 -12.10 -17.62
C ILE A 443 -8.27 -12.94 -17.09
N LEU A 444 -8.74 -12.63 -15.88
CA LEU A 444 -9.83 -13.38 -15.26
C LEU A 444 -11.18 -13.13 -15.96
N ALA A 445 -11.41 -11.94 -16.51
CA ALA A 445 -12.58 -11.67 -17.35
C ALA A 445 -12.50 -12.49 -18.64
N MET A 446 -11.32 -12.57 -19.26
CA MET A 446 -11.09 -13.46 -20.39
C MET A 446 -11.34 -14.93 -20.02
N TYR A 447 -10.91 -15.38 -18.84
CA TYR A 447 -11.19 -16.72 -18.33
C TYR A 447 -12.68 -16.96 -18.08
N LYS A 448 -13.44 -15.96 -17.62
CA LYS A 448 -14.91 -16.01 -17.50
C LYS A 448 -15.55 -16.27 -18.86
N GLU A 449 -15.19 -15.48 -19.87
CA GLU A 449 -15.70 -15.65 -21.25
C GLU A 449 -15.27 -16.98 -21.87
N ALA A 450 -14.06 -17.46 -21.53
CA ALA A 450 -13.54 -18.74 -21.98
C ALA A 450 -14.14 -19.95 -21.25
N GLY A 451 -15.02 -19.74 -20.25
CA GLY A 451 -15.74 -20.80 -19.55
C GLY A 451 -14.99 -21.42 -18.35
N VAL A 452 -13.87 -20.86 -17.91
CA VAL A 452 -13.04 -21.40 -16.81
C VAL A 452 -13.79 -21.41 -15.47
N PHE A 453 -14.64 -20.42 -15.25
CA PHE A 453 -15.35 -20.23 -13.97
C PHE A 453 -16.71 -20.92 -13.89
N ALA A 454 -17.10 -21.73 -14.88
CA ALA A 454 -18.39 -22.42 -14.84
C ALA A 454 -18.48 -23.38 -13.62
N PRO A 455 -19.61 -23.44 -12.89
CA PRO A 455 -20.90 -22.77 -13.14
C PRO A 455 -21.05 -21.39 -12.46
N PHE A 456 -19.97 -20.84 -11.89
CA PHE A 456 -20.00 -19.62 -11.08
C PHE A 456 -19.79 -18.32 -11.87
N THR A 457 -19.72 -18.39 -13.21
CA THR A 457 -19.44 -17.25 -14.10
C THR A 457 -20.24 -15.99 -13.76
N GLU A 458 -21.55 -16.11 -13.55
CA GLU A 458 -22.43 -14.96 -13.24
C GLU A 458 -22.32 -14.45 -11.79
N SER A 459 -21.70 -15.23 -10.91
CA SER A 459 -21.63 -14.95 -9.47
C SER A 459 -20.27 -14.50 -8.98
N ILE A 460 -19.25 -14.53 -9.84
CA ILE A 460 -17.89 -14.10 -9.53
C ILE A 460 -17.69 -12.75 -10.21
N GLN A 461 -17.34 -11.73 -9.44
CA GLN A 461 -16.90 -10.44 -9.95
C GLN A 461 -15.37 -10.43 -9.98
N VAL A 462 -14.76 -10.54 -11.16
CA VAL A 462 -13.29 -10.63 -11.28
C VAL A 462 -12.60 -9.28 -11.08
N THR A 463 -13.34 -8.19 -11.08
CA THR A 463 -12.88 -6.89 -10.61
C THR A 463 -12.50 -6.87 -9.13
N GLU A 464 -12.98 -7.82 -8.33
CA GLU A 464 -12.65 -7.97 -6.89
C GLU A 464 -11.40 -8.84 -6.64
N PHE A 465 -10.74 -9.34 -7.69
CA PHE A 465 -9.60 -10.23 -7.53
C PHE A 465 -8.30 -9.42 -7.50
N THR A 466 -7.49 -9.67 -6.48
CA THR A 466 -6.08 -9.28 -6.51
C THR A 466 -5.25 -10.27 -7.31
N ILE A 467 -3.99 -9.93 -7.59
CA ILE A 467 -3.02 -10.86 -8.19
C ILE A 467 -2.84 -12.11 -7.30
N ARG A 468 -2.93 -11.94 -5.98
CA ARG A 468 -2.88 -13.06 -5.03
C ARG A 468 -4.01 -14.05 -5.26
N ASP A 469 -5.23 -13.54 -5.34
CA ASP A 469 -6.39 -14.40 -5.52
C ASP A 469 -6.32 -15.17 -6.84
N ALA A 470 -5.81 -14.53 -7.89
CA ALA A 470 -5.66 -15.18 -9.18
C ALA A 470 -4.70 -16.36 -9.16
N TYR A 471 -3.49 -16.24 -8.60
CA TYR A 471 -2.55 -17.37 -8.56
C TYR A 471 -2.95 -18.45 -7.54
N MET A 472 -3.83 -18.12 -6.57
CA MET A 472 -4.36 -19.09 -5.60
C MET A 472 -5.45 -19.99 -6.21
N LEU A 473 -6.09 -19.57 -7.31
CA LEU A 473 -7.10 -20.36 -8.01
C LEU A 473 -6.56 -21.73 -8.39
N LYS A 474 -7.33 -22.77 -8.07
CA LYS A 474 -6.99 -24.16 -8.34
C LYS A 474 -7.26 -24.58 -9.78
N ILE A 475 -6.72 -23.79 -10.71
CA ILE A 475 -6.92 -23.94 -12.16
C ILE A 475 -5.60 -24.22 -12.91
N PHE A 476 -4.47 -24.21 -12.21
CA PHE A 476 -3.15 -24.33 -12.80
C PHE A 476 -2.57 -25.74 -12.68
N GLN A 477 -1.49 -26.00 -13.40
CA GLN A 477 -0.76 -27.25 -13.35
C GLN A 477 -0.14 -27.46 -11.96
N ASN A 478 -0.35 -28.65 -11.40
CA ASN A 478 0.22 -29.10 -10.12
C ASN A 478 1.10 -30.37 -10.28
N ASP A 479 1.08 -31.02 -11.44
CA ASP A 479 1.91 -32.17 -11.75
C ASP A 479 3.22 -31.73 -12.43
N GLN A 480 4.33 -31.86 -11.69
CA GLN A 480 5.67 -31.52 -12.17
C GLN A 480 6.09 -32.29 -13.43
N ALA A 481 5.56 -33.51 -13.62
CA ALA A 481 5.86 -34.31 -14.80
C ALA A 481 5.22 -33.75 -16.08
N ARG A 482 4.23 -32.85 -15.95
CA ARG A 482 3.53 -32.21 -17.06
C ARG A 482 4.00 -30.78 -17.33
N LEU A 483 4.85 -30.22 -16.47
CA LEU A 483 5.50 -28.94 -16.75
C LEU A 483 6.47 -29.10 -17.94
N PRO A 484 6.66 -28.05 -18.76
CA PRO A 484 7.60 -28.11 -19.88
C PRO A 484 9.00 -28.56 -19.45
N SER A 485 9.72 -29.32 -20.28
CA SER A 485 11.01 -29.89 -19.87
C SER A 485 12.07 -28.84 -19.52
N TRP A 486 11.97 -27.63 -20.10
CA TRP A 486 12.86 -26.50 -19.81
C TRP A 486 12.54 -25.77 -18.49
N CYS A 487 11.41 -26.10 -17.86
CA CYS A 487 10.98 -25.57 -16.57
C CYS A 487 11.73 -26.20 -15.39
N GLN A 488 12.21 -27.43 -15.57
CA GLN A 488 12.92 -28.16 -14.54
C GLN A 488 14.39 -27.73 -14.52
N THR A 489 14.83 -27.12 -13.42
CA THR A 489 16.26 -26.99 -13.11
C THR A 489 16.59 -27.96 -11.99
N GLU A 490 17.69 -28.73 -12.11
CA GLU A 490 18.03 -29.83 -11.19
C GLU A 490 18.13 -29.43 -9.70
N ALA A 491 18.25 -28.13 -9.39
CA ALA A 491 18.47 -27.62 -8.05
C ALA A 491 17.17 -27.34 -7.25
N ASP A 492 16.05 -27.07 -7.91
CA ASP A 492 14.79 -26.68 -7.29
C ASP A 492 13.66 -27.42 -7.99
N LYS A 493 12.96 -28.34 -7.29
CA LYS A 493 11.72 -28.96 -7.82
C LYS A 493 10.62 -27.90 -7.84
N PRO A 494 10.34 -27.22 -8.96
CA PRO A 494 9.53 -26.03 -8.91
C PRO A 494 8.05 -26.40 -9.02
N THR A 495 7.19 -25.64 -8.33
CA THR A 495 5.72 -25.79 -8.41
C THR A 495 5.15 -25.18 -9.70
N PHE A 496 5.90 -24.27 -10.33
CA PHE A 496 5.56 -23.55 -11.56
C PHE A 496 6.84 -23.12 -12.29
N CYS A 497 6.74 -22.53 -13.48
CA CYS A 497 7.91 -22.27 -14.32
C CYS A 497 8.42 -20.83 -14.22
N GLN A 498 9.51 -20.61 -13.49
CA GLN A 498 10.14 -19.28 -13.48
C GLN A 498 11.06 -19.07 -14.69
N ILE A 499 10.59 -18.27 -15.64
CA ILE A 499 11.22 -18.06 -16.95
C ILE A 499 12.22 -16.91 -17.00
N LEU A 500 12.11 -15.94 -16.08
CA LEU A 500 13.03 -14.81 -15.96
C LEU A 500 13.26 -14.44 -14.48
N GLY A 501 14.44 -13.92 -14.16
CA GLY A 501 14.69 -13.15 -12.94
C GLY A 501 15.81 -13.71 -12.07
N GLU A 502 16.51 -12.79 -11.40
CA GLU A 502 17.63 -13.06 -10.48
C GLU A 502 17.19 -13.74 -9.18
N TYR A 503 15.96 -13.48 -8.73
CA TYR A 503 15.43 -13.96 -7.45
C TYR A 503 14.30 -14.96 -7.67
N LYS A 504 14.16 -15.92 -6.76
CA LYS A 504 13.15 -16.96 -6.79
C LYS A 504 11.78 -16.32 -6.58
N MET A 505 10.87 -16.56 -7.52
CA MET A 505 9.47 -16.17 -7.38
C MET A 505 8.83 -17.02 -6.29
N GLU A 506 8.12 -16.35 -5.41
CA GLU A 506 7.28 -16.95 -4.39
C GLU A 506 5.83 -16.63 -4.74
N LEU A 507 4.97 -17.65 -4.75
CA LEU A 507 3.52 -17.50 -4.92
C LEU A 507 2.85 -18.27 -3.77
N PRO A 508 2.72 -17.67 -2.57
CA PRO A 508 2.15 -18.34 -1.40
C PRO A 508 0.75 -18.89 -1.71
N GLU A 509 0.42 -20.10 -1.23
CA GLU A 509 -0.90 -20.72 -1.50
C GLU A 509 -1.24 -20.90 -3.00
N TYR A 510 -0.23 -20.90 -3.88
CA TYR A 510 -0.41 -21.17 -5.31
C TYR A 510 -1.25 -22.43 -5.57
N ASN A 511 -2.29 -22.28 -6.39
CA ASN A 511 -3.12 -23.36 -6.89
C ASN A 511 -3.80 -24.21 -5.79
N THR A 512 -4.39 -23.55 -4.78
CA THR A 512 -4.97 -24.19 -3.59
C THR A 512 -6.48 -24.04 -3.46
N ILE A 513 -7.09 -22.98 -4.03
CA ILE A 513 -8.50 -22.63 -3.80
C ILE A 513 -9.37 -22.96 -5.01
N GLU A 514 -10.34 -23.85 -4.83
CA GLU A 514 -11.36 -24.11 -5.84
C GLU A 514 -12.25 -22.87 -6.02
N PRO A 515 -12.60 -22.46 -7.25
CA PRO A 515 -13.57 -21.38 -7.46
C PRO A 515 -14.93 -21.66 -6.82
N TYR A 516 -15.57 -20.63 -6.26
CA TYR A 516 -16.94 -20.67 -5.75
C TYR A 516 -17.66 -19.32 -5.95
N ALA A 517 -18.97 -19.32 -5.77
CA ALA A 517 -19.80 -18.13 -5.94
C ALA A 517 -19.41 -17.00 -4.97
N LYS A 518 -19.37 -15.75 -5.45
CA LYS A 518 -19.06 -14.54 -4.67
C LYS A 518 -17.69 -14.55 -3.99
N MET A 519 -16.74 -15.27 -4.58
CA MET A 519 -15.36 -15.32 -4.13
C MET A 519 -14.72 -13.92 -4.16
N ASN A 520 -13.99 -13.58 -3.10
CA ASN A 520 -13.27 -12.29 -2.94
C ASN A 520 -14.13 -11.04 -2.74
N GLU A 521 -15.42 -11.15 -2.46
CA GLU A 521 -16.24 -9.95 -2.18
C GLU A 521 -16.15 -9.51 -0.71
N ASN A 522 -15.51 -10.30 0.17
CA ASN A 522 -15.50 -10.09 1.63
C ASN A 522 -14.17 -10.58 2.28
N CYS A 523 -13.05 -10.50 1.57
CA CYS A 523 -11.76 -11.02 2.02
C CYS A 523 -10.88 -9.97 2.74
N PRO A 524 -10.43 -10.23 3.97
CA PRO A 524 -9.44 -9.37 4.61
C PRO A 524 -8.05 -9.53 3.98
N SER A 525 -7.26 -8.47 4.00
CA SER A 525 -5.90 -8.41 3.40
C SER A 525 -4.85 -7.91 4.40
N LEU A 526 -4.86 -8.43 5.64
CA LEU A 526 -3.94 -7.97 6.68
C LEU A 526 -2.55 -8.66 6.64
N PRO A 527 -1.44 -7.91 6.53
CA PRO A 527 -0.10 -8.44 6.74
C PRO A 527 0.16 -8.86 8.19
N PRO A 528 1.23 -9.63 8.44
CA PRO A 528 2.13 -10.23 7.45
C PRO A 528 1.60 -11.57 6.89
N THR A 529 0.53 -12.11 7.49
CA THR A 529 0.07 -13.48 7.18
C THR A 529 -1.01 -13.57 6.12
N TYR A 530 -1.73 -12.47 5.84
CA TYR A 530 -2.80 -12.39 4.84
C TYR A 530 -3.81 -13.54 4.98
N LYS A 531 -4.19 -13.85 6.22
CA LYS A 531 -5.03 -15.01 6.53
C LYS A 531 -6.37 -14.88 5.82
N ARG A 532 -6.65 -15.84 4.96
CA ARG A 532 -7.90 -15.94 4.22
C ARG A 532 -8.95 -16.73 5.03
N PRO A 533 -10.06 -16.13 5.49
CA PRO A 533 -11.16 -16.85 6.12
C PRO A 533 -11.84 -17.80 5.14
N SER A 534 -12.50 -18.83 5.65
CA SER A 534 -13.24 -19.76 4.79
C SER A 534 -14.43 -19.07 4.12
N ARG A 535 -14.50 -19.14 2.78
CA ARG A 535 -15.58 -18.56 1.95
C ARG A 535 -15.69 -17.03 2.03
N CYS A 536 -14.62 -16.35 2.44
CA CYS A 536 -14.24 -15.16 1.68
C CYS A 536 -13.71 -15.70 0.36
#